data_AF-A0A1F2X2Y6-F1
#
_entry.id   AF-A0A1F2X2Y6-F1
#
_cell.length_a   1.000
_cell.length_b   1.000
_cell.length_c   1.000
_cell.angle_alpha   90.00
_cell.angle_beta   90.00
_cell.angle_gamma   90.00
#
_symmetry.space_group_name_H-M   'P 1'
#
loop_
_entity.id
_entity.type
_entity.pdbx_description
1 polymer ?
#
loop_
_entity_poly.entity_id
_entity_poly.type
_entity_poly.pdbx_seq_one_letter_code
_entity_poly.pdbx_strand_id
1 'polypeptide(L)'
;MGAADADRLRRRYQADVADALAAIDAAGEMPPQGRSPARVWTGIVVFALAAAAVVFALTRAVQPRDDTGDLSGVAADVAAEGGVDLSTVTDEELEAVVAANPDIFPMRLALARRYVEAGDFSSALPHYLYVLDRGPDAEALMYVGWMTYLSGDAATGESLLRSSLDIAPDDLLATWFLANVHYYGLDDPAGAVPLLQRVIDSGVAPADIVAEAQTMIDQAEAGS
;
A
#
# COMPACT_ATOMS: atom_id res chain seq x y z
N MET A 1 -10.41 -21.44 -10.12
CA MET A 1 -10.47 -21.76 -8.68
C MET A 1 -11.94 -21.92 -8.30
N GLY A 2 -12.32 -23.02 -7.67
CA GLY A 2 -13.72 -23.27 -7.30
C GLY A 2 -14.09 -22.62 -5.97
N ALA A 3 -15.38 -22.35 -5.74
CA ALA A 3 -15.89 -21.82 -4.47
C ALA A 3 -15.46 -22.67 -3.24
N ALA A 4 -15.32 -23.99 -3.44
CA ALA A 4 -14.86 -24.91 -2.40
C ALA A 4 -13.37 -24.72 -1.98
N ASP A 5 -12.54 -24.19 -2.88
CA ASP A 5 -11.13 -23.88 -2.57
C ASP A 5 -11.02 -22.56 -1.80
N ALA A 6 -11.83 -21.56 -2.18
CA ALA A 6 -11.94 -20.29 -1.48
C ALA A 6 -12.45 -20.46 -0.04
N ASP A 7 -13.46 -21.31 0.18
CA ASP A 7 -13.99 -21.60 1.53
C ASP A 7 -13.02 -22.38 2.41
N ARG A 8 -12.17 -23.22 1.81
CA ARG A 8 -11.12 -23.94 2.54
C ARG A 8 -10.00 -22.98 2.94
N LEU A 9 -9.61 -22.08 2.04
CA LEU A 9 -8.61 -21.06 2.29
C LEU A 9 -9.10 -20.09 3.37
N ARG A 10 -10.36 -19.64 3.29
CA ARG A 10 -10.99 -18.76 4.30
C ARG A 10 -10.99 -19.38 5.69
N ARG A 11 -11.37 -20.67 5.82
CA ARG A 11 -11.39 -21.35 7.12
C ARG A 11 -10.00 -21.54 7.72
N ARG A 12 -9.00 -21.87 6.88
CA ARG A 12 -7.61 -21.93 7.32
C ARG A 12 -7.15 -20.54 7.79
N TYR A 13 -7.43 -19.50 7.00
CA TYR A 13 -7.14 -18.11 7.35
C TYR A 13 -7.75 -17.69 8.69
N GLN A 14 -9.03 -17.96 8.92
CA GLN A 14 -9.70 -17.60 10.17
C GLN A 14 -9.07 -18.31 11.38
N ALA A 15 -8.64 -19.57 11.21
CA ALA A 15 -7.92 -20.29 12.24
C ALA A 15 -6.53 -19.69 12.50
N ASP A 16 -5.75 -19.42 11.45
CA ASP A 16 -4.40 -18.85 11.57
C ASP A 16 -4.43 -17.44 12.19
N VAL A 17 -5.44 -16.61 11.86
CA VAL A 17 -5.67 -15.30 12.50
C VAL A 17 -6.05 -15.46 13.96
N ALA A 18 -6.97 -16.38 14.29
CA ALA A 18 -7.38 -16.61 15.67
C ALA A 18 -6.20 -17.08 16.54
N ASP A 19 -5.36 -17.98 16.02
CA ASP A 19 -4.15 -18.46 16.69
C ASP A 19 -3.13 -17.33 16.87
N ALA A 20 -2.97 -16.47 15.86
CA ALA A 20 -2.10 -15.29 15.94
C ALA A 20 -2.56 -14.28 17.00
N LEU A 21 -3.86 -14.02 17.10
CA LEU A 21 -4.41 -13.10 18.12
C LEU A 21 -4.24 -13.66 19.53
N ALA A 22 -4.50 -14.95 19.72
CA ALA A 22 -4.27 -15.60 21.00
C ALA A 22 -2.80 -15.51 21.43
N ALA A 23 -1.86 -15.50 20.48
CA ALA A 23 -0.44 -15.31 20.74
C ALA A 23 -0.10 -13.86 21.14
N ILE A 24 -0.75 -12.85 20.56
CA ILE A 24 -0.61 -11.44 20.97
C ILE A 24 -1.11 -11.26 22.40
N ASP A 25 -2.31 -11.76 22.71
CA ASP A 25 -2.91 -11.67 24.05
C ASP A 25 -2.01 -12.31 25.11
N ALA A 26 -1.33 -13.41 24.76
CA ALA A 26 -0.35 -14.07 25.63
C ALA A 26 0.99 -13.32 25.73
N ALA A 27 1.37 -12.52 24.73
CA ALA A 27 2.64 -11.81 24.66
C ALA A 27 2.62 -10.41 25.33
N GLY A 28 1.43 -9.84 25.58
CA GLY A 28 1.23 -8.54 26.24
C GLY A 28 1.77 -8.41 27.68
N GLU A 29 2.45 -9.44 28.22
CA GLU A 29 3.03 -9.46 29.56
C GLU A 29 4.55 -9.12 29.63
N MET A 30 5.22 -8.75 28.53
CA MET A 30 6.68 -8.47 28.52
C MET A 30 7.06 -7.01 28.19
N PRO A 31 8.05 -6.42 28.89
CA PRO A 31 8.40 -5.01 28.72
C PRO A 31 9.32 -4.76 27.50
N PRO A 32 9.23 -3.58 26.85
CA PRO A 32 9.92 -3.28 25.60
C PRO A 32 11.41 -2.95 25.78
N GLN A 33 12.24 -3.35 24.81
CA GLN A 33 13.65 -2.93 24.69
C GLN A 33 13.87 -2.08 23.43
N GLY A 34 14.48 -0.91 23.63
CA GLY A 34 14.52 0.21 22.70
C GLY A 34 15.51 0.13 21.53
N ARG A 35 15.24 0.93 20.51
CA ARG A 35 16.07 1.18 19.31
C ARG A 35 16.75 2.56 19.40
N SER A 36 17.91 2.72 18.74
CA SER A 36 18.59 4.01 18.53
C SER A 36 19.55 3.94 17.31
N PRO A 37 19.98 5.07 16.68
CA PRO A 37 19.68 5.30 15.26
C PRO A 37 20.82 5.84 14.35
N ALA A 38 20.46 5.97 13.05
CA ALA A 38 20.71 7.09 12.11
C ALA A 38 21.98 7.19 11.22
N ARG A 39 21.72 7.51 9.93
CA ARG A 39 22.18 8.67 9.09
C ARG A 39 22.49 8.20 7.66
N VAL A 40 21.91 8.75 6.58
CA VAL A 40 22.10 10.04 5.85
C VAL A 40 21.08 9.98 4.67
N TRP A 41 20.63 11.06 4.01
CA TRP A 41 20.21 11.14 2.57
C TRP A 41 19.25 12.33 2.31
N THR A 42 19.77 13.55 2.24
CA THR A 42 18.95 14.79 2.18
C THR A 42 18.26 15.04 0.83
N GLY A 43 18.58 14.30 -0.24
CA GLY A 43 18.02 14.54 -1.59
C GLY A 43 16.73 13.77 -1.89
N ILE A 44 16.66 12.50 -1.47
CA ILE A 44 15.50 11.61 -1.67
C ILE A 44 14.33 12.04 -0.78
N VAL A 45 14.65 12.63 0.38
CA VAL A 45 13.68 13.09 1.39
C VAL A 45 12.68 14.10 0.82
N VAL A 46 13.07 14.99 -0.11
CA VAL A 46 12.12 16.00 -0.63
C VAL A 46 11.06 15.38 -1.54
N PHE A 47 11.42 14.40 -2.38
CA PHE A 47 10.46 13.72 -3.26
C PHE A 47 9.65 12.65 -2.49
N ALA A 48 10.28 11.93 -1.56
CA ALA A 48 9.60 11.00 -0.66
C ALA A 48 8.63 11.70 0.29
N LEU A 49 8.93 12.92 0.76
CA LEU A 49 8.00 13.73 1.55
C LEU A 49 6.82 14.25 0.73
N ALA A 50 7.03 14.60 -0.55
CA ALA A 50 5.95 14.98 -1.45
C ALA A 50 5.04 13.77 -1.77
N ALA A 51 5.62 12.60 -2.09
CA ALA A 51 4.87 11.36 -2.29
C ALA A 51 4.15 10.90 -1.01
N ALA A 52 4.78 11.03 0.17
CA ALA A 52 4.13 10.77 1.45
C ALA A 52 3.02 11.79 1.75
N ALA A 53 3.18 13.05 1.37
CA ALA A 53 2.14 14.07 1.51
C ALA A 53 0.94 13.80 0.58
N VAL A 54 1.20 13.32 -0.63
CA VAL A 54 0.19 12.87 -1.61
C VAL A 54 -0.51 11.61 -1.09
N VAL A 55 0.20 10.61 -0.56
CA VAL A 55 -0.40 9.43 0.12
C VAL A 55 -1.18 9.85 1.39
N PHE A 56 -0.67 10.81 2.15
CA PHE A 56 -1.31 11.34 3.36
C PHE A 56 -2.55 12.22 3.07
N ALA A 57 -2.52 12.95 1.96
CA ALA A 57 -3.65 13.75 1.51
C ALA A 57 -4.67 12.87 0.78
N LEU A 58 -4.20 11.83 0.08
CA LEU A 58 -5.01 10.75 -0.46
C LEU A 58 -5.85 10.09 0.66
N THR A 59 -5.21 9.84 1.79
CA THR A 59 -5.88 9.27 2.98
C THR A 59 -6.77 10.26 3.72
N ARG A 60 -6.52 11.58 3.64
CA ARG A 60 -7.30 12.61 4.34
C ARG A 60 -8.59 13.06 3.66
N ALA A 61 -8.63 13.16 2.32
CA ALA A 61 -9.80 13.72 1.65
C ALA A 61 -11.01 12.77 1.64
N VAL A 62 -10.83 11.53 2.09
CA VAL A 62 -11.89 10.52 2.27
C VAL A 62 -12.65 10.71 3.60
N GLN A 63 -12.23 11.61 4.50
CA GLN A 63 -12.87 11.75 5.82
C GLN A 63 -13.84 12.95 5.91
N PRO A 64 -15.16 12.72 6.03
CA PRO A 64 -16.02 13.61 6.79
C PRO A 64 -15.53 13.62 8.25
N ARG A 65 -15.39 14.81 8.83
CA ARG A 65 -15.05 14.99 10.24
C ARG A 65 -16.04 14.22 11.11
N ASP A 66 -15.55 13.24 11.86
CA ASP A 66 -15.97 12.94 13.23
C ASP A 66 -14.79 12.28 13.98
N ASP A 67 -14.58 12.74 15.22
CA ASP A 67 -13.40 12.49 16.03
C ASP A 67 -13.40 11.08 16.63
N THR A 68 -12.90 10.07 15.90
CA THR A 68 -12.40 8.79 16.46
C THR A 68 -11.70 8.03 15.33
N GLY A 69 -10.41 7.74 15.50
CA GLY A 69 -9.54 7.23 14.44
C GLY A 69 -9.94 5.84 13.94
N ASP A 70 -10.64 5.80 12.81
CA ASP A 70 -10.94 4.60 12.04
C ASP A 70 -10.57 4.85 10.56
N LEU A 71 -9.71 4.01 9.98
CA LEU A 71 -9.27 4.08 8.59
C LEU A 71 -9.73 2.83 7.84
N SER A 72 -11.05 2.74 7.69
CA SER A 72 -11.81 1.65 7.08
C SER A 72 -12.04 1.80 5.56
N GLY A 73 -11.21 2.56 4.82
CA GLY A 73 -11.54 2.89 3.42
C GLY A 73 -11.30 1.80 2.37
N VAL A 74 -10.25 0.98 2.54
CA VAL A 74 -9.92 -0.14 1.62
C VAL A 74 -9.45 -1.37 2.41
N ALA A 75 -9.00 -1.17 3.65
CA ALA A 75 -8.82 -2.24 4.62
C ALA A 75 -10.15 -2.78 5.17
N ALA A 76 -11.22 -1.97 5.23
CA ALA A 76 -12.47 -2.48 5.79
C ALA A 76 -13.30 -3.28 4.82
N ASP A 77 -13.25 -3.13 3.50
CA ASP A 77 -14.04 -4.06 2.67
C ASP A 77 -13.48 -5.50 2.69
N VAL A 78 -12.22 -5.69 3.12
CA VAL A 78 -11.63 -7.03 3.37
C VAL A 78 -11.69 -7.42 4.85
N ALA A 79 -11.72 -6.47 5.79
CA ALA A 79 -11.85 -6.71 7.23
C ALA A 79 -13.30 -6.65 7.77
N ALA A 80 -14.29 -6.18 7.02
CA ALA A 80 -15.64 -5.87 7.53
C ALA A 80 -16.54 -7.08 7.72
N GLU A 81 -16.16 -8.28 7.29
CA GLU A 81 -16.94 -9.50 7.57
C GLU A 81 -16.38 -10.37 8.71
N GLY A 82 -15.55 -9.77 9.59
CA GLY A 82 -15.11 -10.38 10.86
C GLY A 82 -13.65 -10.12 11.24
N GLY A 83 -13.03 -9.07 10.70
CA GLY A 83 -11.62 -8.74 10.86
C GLY A 83 -11.27 -8.12 12.20
N VAL A 84 -10.03 -8.35 12.60
CA VAL A 84 -9.39 -7.75 13.76
C VAL A 84 -9.22 -6.26 13.51
N ASP A 85 -9.64 -5.43 14.47
CA ASP A 85 -9.27 -4.02 14.47
C ASP A 85 -7.77 -3.91 14.73
N LEU A 86 -7.01 -3.74 13.64
CA LEU A 86 -5.57 -3.61 13.74
C LEU A 86 -5.15 -2.25 14.31
N SER A 87 -6.03 -1.24 14.38
CA SER A 87 -5.66 0.09 14.88
C SER A 87 -5.16 0.09 16.34
N THR A 88 -5.57 -0.91 17.11
CA THR A 88 -5.13 -1.11 18.51
C THR A 88 -3.89 -1.97 18.66
N VAL A 89 -3.44 -2.63 17.57
CA VAL A 89 -2.26 -3.51 17.57
C VAL A 89 -1.02 -2.70 17.23
N THR A 90 0.03 -2.81 18.04
CA THR A 90 1.32 -2.14 17.82
C THR A 90 2.11 -2.79 16.69
N ASP A 91 3.10 -2.07 16.15
CA ASP A 91 3.98 -2.63 15.12
C ASP A 91 4.79 -3.80 15.65
N GLU A 92 5.25 -3.74 16.91
CA GLU A 92 5.97 -4.82 17.56
C GLU A 92 5.12 -6.10 17.71
N GLU A 93 3.84 -5.97 18.05
CA GLU A 93 2.91 -7.10 18.14
C GLU A 93 2.64 -7.71 16.77
N LEU A 94 2.47 -6.87 15.75
CA LEU A 94 2.27 -7.32 14.38
C LEU A 94 3.52 -7.98 13.80
N GLU A 95 4.71 -7.43 14.08
CA GLU A 95 6.02 -8.04 13.79
C GLU A 95 6.11 -9.45 14.41
N ALA A 96 5.72 -9.60 15.68
CA ALA A 96 5.73 -10.89 16.38
C ALA A 96 4.78 -11.91 15.73
N VAL A 97 3.57 -11.49 15.34
CA VAL A 97 2.63 -12.35 14.62
C VAL A 97 3.19 -12.81 13.28
N VAL A 98 3.73 -11.89 12.49
CA VAL A 98 4.29 -12.20 11.17
C VAL A 98 5.53 -13.08 11.29
N ALA A 99 6.32 -12.92 12.36
CA ALA A 99 7.47 -13.79 12.64
C ALA A 99 7.04 -15.21 13.04
N ALA A 100 6.00 -15.34 13.86
CA ALA A 100 5.47 -16.64 14.30
C ALA A 100 4.70 -17.38 13.19
N ASN A 101 4.04 -16.63 12.30
CA ASN A 101 3.20 -17.16 11.24
C ASN A 101 3.59 -16.53 9.89
N PRO A 102 4.72 -16.92 9.28
CA PRO A 102 5.25 -16.22 8.11
C PRO A 102 4.32 -16.15 6.91
N ASP A 103 3.45 -17.15 6.72
CA ASP A 103 2.53 -17.23 5.58
C ASP A 103 1.13 -16.64 5.84
N ILE A 104 0.93 -15.92 6.96
CA ILE A 104 -0.30 -15.15 7.21
C ILE A 104 -0.28 -13.84 6.40
N PHE A 105 -0.39 -13.97 5.07
CA PHE A 105 -0.18 -12.86 4.13
C PHE A 105 -0.95 -11.59 4.46
N PRO A 106 -2.23 -11.62 4.88
CA PRO A 106 -2.94 -10.37 5.21
C PRO A 106 -2.29 -9.56 6.33
N MET A 107 -1.79 -10.20 7.40
CA MET A 107 -1.10 -9.46 8.48
C MET A 107 0.30 -9.03 8.05
N ARG A 108 0.98 -9.83 7.22
CA ARG A 108 2.26 -9.45 6.63
C ARG A 108 2.12 -8.22 5.72
N LEU A 109 1.08 -8.17 4.90
CA LEU A 109 0.75 -7.02 4.04
C LEU A 109 0.35 -5.81 4.89
N ALA A 110 -0.46 -6.00 5.93
CA ALA A 110 -0.79 -4.92 6.87
C ALA A 110 0.47 -4.30 7.51
N LEU A 111 1.42 -5.13 7.95
CA LEU A 111 2.70 -4.67 8.49
C LEU A 111 3.52 -3.91 7.44
N ALA A 112 3.61 -4.46 6.24
CA ALA A 112 4.31 -3.83 5.12
C ALA A 112 3.72 -2.46 4.78
N ARG A 113 2.39 -2.33 4.82
CA ARG A 113 1.66 -1.08 4.56
C ARG A 113 1.96 -0.03 5.62
N ARG A 114 1.99 -0.40 6.91
CA ARG A 114 2.39 0.53 7.97
C ARG A 114 3.81 1.06 7.77
N TYR A 115 4.74 0.20 7.37
CA TYR A 115 6.08 0.65 7.03
C TYR A 115 6.09 1.61 5.83
N VAL A 116 5.30 1.36 4.78
CA VAL A 116 5.13 2.29 3.66
C VAL A 116 4.57 3.63 4.13
N GLU A 117 3.53 3.63 4.96
CA GLU A 117 2.90 4.85 5.51
C GLU A 117 3.89 5.64 6.39
N ALA A 118 4.78 4.96 7.10
CA ALA A 118 5.89 5.56 7.84
C ALA A 118 7.06 6.02 6.94
N GLY A 119 7.03 5.72 5.63
CA GLY A 119 8.11 5.98 4.69
C GLY A 119 9.31 5.03 4.82
N ASP A 120 9.20 3.96 5.61
CA ASP A 120 10.22 2.93 5.77
C ASP A 120 10.08 1.84 4.70
N PHE A 121 10.39 2.21 3.45
CA PHE A 121 10.42 1.26 2.33
C PHE A 121 11.42 0.11 2.55
N SER A 122 12.47 0.33 3.36
CA SER A 122 13.49 -0.68 3.63
C SER A 122 12.95 -1.84 4.46
N SER A 123 12.09 -1.54 5.44
CA SER A 123 11.38 -2.56 6.21
C SER A 123 10.19 -3.13 5.45
N ALA A 124 9.50 -2.35 4.62
CA ALA A 124 8.34 -2.80 3.85
C ALA A 124 8.69 -3.84 2.76
N LEU A 125 9.74 -3.57 1.96
CA LEU A 125 10.06 -4.33 0.75
C LEU A 125 10.23 -5.84 0.98
N PRO A 126 10.96 -6.31 2.01
CA PRO A 126 11.08 -7.74 2.29
C PRO A 126 9.73 -8.45 2.52
N HIS A 127 8.74 -7.76 3.10
CA HIS A 127 7.42 -8.35 3.33
C HIS A 127 6.64 -8.53 2.03
N TYR A 128 6.62 -7.52 1.15
CA TYR A 128 5.97 -7.64 -0.14
C TYR A 128 6.65 -8.68 -1.04
N LEU A 129 7.98 -8.70 -1.08
CA LEU A 129 8.73 -9.72 -1.84
C LEU A 129 8.45 -11.13 -1.34
N TYR A 130 8.31 -11.31 -0.02
CA TYR A 130 7.93 -12.59 0.55
C TYR A 130 6.56 -13.06 0.04
N VAL A 131 5.58 -12.17 -0.06
CA VAL A 131 4.26 -12.50 -0.62
C VAL A 131 4.39 -12.89 -2.10
N LEU A 132 5.13 -12.10 -2.89
CA LEU A 132 5.33 -12.35 -4.33
C LEU A 132 6.07 -13.66 -4.64
N ASP A 133 6.95 -14.11 -3.75
CA ASP A 133 7.63 -15.41 -3.87
C ASP A 133 6.65 -16.60 -3.75
N ARG A 134 5.49 -16.42 -3.10
CA ARG A 134 4.44 -17.45 -3.01
C ARG A 134 3.35 -17.33 -4.07
N GLY A 135 3.24 -16.18 -4.73
CA GLY A 135 2.29 -15.99 -5.82
C GLY A 135 2.05 -14.53 -6.14
N PRO A 136 1.43 -14.24 -7.30
CA PRO A 136 1.07 -12.88 -7.65
C PRO A 136 0.02 -12.35 -6.68
N ASP A 137 0.27 -11.14 -6.18
CA ASP A 137 -0.63 -10.40 -5.30
C ASP A 137 -0.66 -8.93 -5.76
N ALA A 138 -1.87 -8.37 -5.91
CA ALA A 138 -2.05 -7.05 -6.52
C ALA A 138 -1.39 -5.95 -5.68
N GLU A 139 -1.57 -5.97 -4.36
CA GLU A 139 -1.02 -4.96 -3.45
C GLU A 139 0.51 -5.05 -3.42
N ALA A 140 1.05 -6.25 -3.29
CA ALA A 140 2.49 -6.45 -3.27
C ALA A 140 3.14 -6.04 -4.60
N LEU A 141 2.53 -6.37 -5.75
CA LEU A 141 2.99 -5.90 -7.07
C LEU A 141 2.96 -4.37 -7.17
N MET A 142 1.89 -3.74 -6.68
CA MET A 142 1.76 -2.28 -6.70
C MET A 142 2.88 -1.61 -5.91
N TYR A 143 3.07 -1.99 -4.64
CA TYR A 143 4.06 -1.34 -3.78
C TYR A 143 5.51 -1.69 -4.19
N VAL A 144 5.79 -2.92 -4.64
CA VAL A 144 7.11 -3.26 -5.19
C VAL A 144 7.37 -2.49 -6.48
N GLY A 145 6.36 -2.33 -7.36
CA GLY A 145 6.47 -1.50 -8.56
C GLY A 145 6.79 -0.04 -8.25
N TRP A 146 6.06 0.54 -7.29
CA TRP A 146 6.32 1.90 -6.83
C TRP A 146 7.71 2.09 -6.23
N MET A 147 8.13 1.20 -5.31
CA MET A 147 9.47 1.26 -4.70
C MET A 147 10.59 1.04 -5.73
N THR A 148 10.35 0.22 -6.76
CA THR A 148 11.29 -0.01 -7.86
C THR A 148 11.46 1.24 -8.71
N TYR A 149 10.36 1.91 -9.04
CA TYR A 149 10.40 3.22 -9.69
C TYR A 149 11.16 4.26 -8.86
N LEU A 150 10.85 4.39 -7.56
CA LEU A 150 11.54 5.31 -6.66
C LEU A 150 13.05 5.02 -6.53
N SER A 151 13.45 3.78 -6.76
CA SER A 151 14.86 3.35 -6.78
C SER A 151 15.57 3.65 -8.11
N GLY A 152 14.85 4.20 -9.10
CA GLY A 152 15.38 4.65 -10.38
C GLY A 152 15.11 3.71 -11.56
N ASP A 153 14.41 2.60 -11.36
CA ASP A 153 14.04 1.68 -12.44
C ASP A 153 12.56 1.85 -12.82
N ALA A 154 12.29 2.90 -13.58
CA ALA A 154 10.93 3.24 -14.02
C ALA A 154 10.31 2.15 -14.92
N ALA A 155 11.10 1.49 -15.77
CA ALA A 155 10.60 0.47 -16.69
C ALA A 155 10.13 -0.79 -15.92
N THR A 156 10.92 -1.26 -14.96
CA THR A 156 10.48 -2.39 -14.11
C THR A 156 9.31 -1.99 -13.23
N GLY A 157 9.31 -0.76 -12.68
CA GLY A 157 8.19 -0.22 -11.91
C GLY A 157 6.87 -0.21 -12.69
N GLU A 158 6.89 0.25 -13.94
CA GLU A 158 5.73 0.24 -14.85
C GLU A 158 5.20 -1.17 -15.07
N SER A 159 6.06 -2.12 -15.40
CA SER A 159 5.65 -3.51 -15.64
C SER A 159 4.98 -4.15 -14.42
N LEU A 160 5.48 -3.86 -13.21
CA LEU A 160 4.92 -4.38 -11.96
C LEU A 160 3.57 -3.74 -11.63
N LEU A 161 3.45 -2.42 -11.80
CA LEU A 161 2.19 -1.69 -11.60
C LEU A 161 1.10 -2.13 -12.59
N ARG A 162 1.46 -2.38 -13.84
CA ARG A 162 0.56 -3.00 -14.82
C ARG A 162 0.10 -4.39 -14.38
N SER A 163 1.02 -5.22 -13.91
CA SER A 163 0.69 -6.57 -13.42
C SER A 163 -0.24 -6.52 -12.21
N SER A 164 -0.09 -5.50 -11.35
CA SER A 164 -1.05 -5.25 -10.26
C SER A 164 -2.44 -4.92 -10.80
N LEU A 165 -2.54 -3.99 -11.74
CA LEU A 165 -3.81 -3.59 -12.37
C LEU A 165 -4.44 -4.70 -13.23
N ASP A 166 -3.67 -5.67 -13.73
CA ASP A 166 -4.23 -6.86 -14.38
C ASP A 166 -5.02 -7.74 -13.37
N ILE A 167 -4.68 -7.69 -12.08
CA ILE A 167 -5.33 -8.44 -10.99
C ILE A 167 -6.43 -7.61 -10.33
N ALA A 168 -6.16 -6.35 -10.05
CA ALA A 168 -7.08 -5.39 -9.44
C ALA A 168 -7.25 -4.17 -10.38
N PRO A 169 -8.07 -4.29 -11.45
CA PRO A 169 -8.20 -3.24 -12.43
C PRO A 169 -8.63 -1.91 -11.84
N ASP A 170 -9.48 -1.93 -10.82
CA ASP A 170 -10.09 -0.76 -10.19
C ASP A 170 -9.24 -0.12 -9.08
N ASP A 171 -8.02 -0.60 -8.84
CA ASP A 171 -7.13 -0.01 -7.83
C ASP A 171 -6.69 1.40 -8.23
N LEU A 172 -7.25 2.38 -7.54
CA LEU A 172 -7.02 3.80 -7.79
C LEU A 172 -5.59 4.21 -7.45
N LEU A 173 -4.98 3.61 -6.42
CA LEU A 173 -3.62 3.94 -6.00
C LEU A 173 -2.61 3.38 -7.00
N ALA A 174 -2.81 2.14 -7.47
CA ALA A 174 -1.98 1.57 -8.53
C ALA A 174 -2.11 2.37 -9.84
N THR A 175 -3.32 2.84 -10.17
CA THR A 175 -3.56 3.71 -11.33
C THR A 175 -2.81 5.04 -11.20
N TRP A 176 -2.86 5.67 -10.02
CA TRP A 176 -2.14 6.91 -9.72
C TRP A 176 -0.62 6.72 -9.79
N PHE A 177 -0.08 5.65 -9.20
CA PHE A 177 1.34 5.33 -9.28
C PHE A 177 1.80 5.08 -10.71
N LEU A 178 1.02 4.32 -11.50
CA LEU A 178 1.35 4.09 -12.90
C LEU A 178 1.35 5.40 -13.71
N ALA A 179 0.38 6.28 -13.47
CA ALA A 179 0.35 7.60 -14.11
C ALA A 179 1.62 8.42 -13.82
N ASN A 180 2.07 8.42 -12.56
CA ASN A 180 3.30 9.08 -12.14
C ASN A 180 4.55 8.47 -12.78
N VAL A 181 4.61 7.14 -12.91
CA VAL A 181 5.71 6.45 -13.58
C VAL A 181 5.78 6.85 -15.05
N HIS A 182 4.65 6.88 -15.77
CA HIS A 182 4.62 7.38 -17.15
C HIS A 182 5.08 8.83 -17.24
N TYR A 183 4.50 9.70 -16.41
CA TYR A 183 4.73 11.14 -16.49
C TYR A 183 6.17 11.53 -16.15
N TYR A 184 6.72 11.04 -15.04
CA TYR A 184 8.03 11.45 -14.53
C TYR A 184 9.14 10.44 -14.79
N GLY A 185 8.84 9.15 -14.77
CA GLY A 185 9.83 8.09 -14.87
C GLY A 185 10.21 7.73 -16.29
N LEU A 186 9.20 7.65 -17.16
CA LEU A 186 9.36 7.26 -18.56
C LEU A 186 9.40 8.45 -19.52
N ASP A 187 9.22 9.69 -19.01
CA ASP A 187 9.11 10.90 -19.83
C ASP A 187 8.00 10.76 -20.90
N ASP A 188 6.90 10.10 -20.52
CA ASP A 188 5.72 9.82 -21.34
C ASP A 188 4.46 10.48 -20.74
N PRO A 189 4.38 11.82 -20.76
CA PRO A 189 3.23 12.54 -20.24
C PRO A 189 1.95 12.20 -21.01
N ALA A 190 2.05 11.89 -22.32
CA ALA A 190 0.90 11.51 -23.13
C ALA A 190 0.29 10.16 -22.69
N GLY A 191 1.12 9.17 -22.34
CA GLY A 191 0.67 7.91 -21.77
C GLY A 191 0.06 8.03 -20.37
N ALA A 192 0.45 9.06 -19.61
CA ALA A 192 -0.11 9.33 -18.28
C ALA A 192 -1.53 9.89 -18.32
N VAL A 193 -1.89 10.72 -19.32
CA VAL A 193 -3.20 11.39 -19.43
C VAL A 193 -4.40 10.45 -19.24
N PRO A 194 -4.54 9.30 -19.94
CA PRO A 194 -5.70 8.42 -19.74
C PRO A 194 -5.78 7.82 -18.33
N LEU A 195 -4.64 7.61 -17.66
CA LEU A 195 -4.58 7.11 -16.29
C LEU A 195 -5.00 8.20 -15.30
N LEU A 196 -4.51 9.43 -15.50
CA LEU A 196 -4.89 10.60 -14.70
C LEU A 196 -6.38 10.92 -14.83
N GLN A 197 -6.94 10.85 -16.04
CA GLN A 197 -8.37 11.03 -16.27
C GLN A 197 -9.18 9.98 -15.52
N ARG A 198 -8.72 8.73 -15.52
CA ARG A 198 -9.36 7.65 -14.76
C ARG A 198 -9.32 7.90 -13.25
N VAL A 199 -8.24 8.50 -12.74
CA VAL A 199 -8.17 8.91 -11.32
C VAL A 199 -9.23 9.98 -11.03
N ILE A 200 -9.36 11.00 -11.87
CA ILE A 200 -10.37 12.07 -11.73
C ILE A 200 -11.79 11.50 -11.82
N ASP A 201 -12.06 10.66 -12.82
CA ASP A 201 -13.38 10.10 -13.10
C ASP A 201 -13.87 9.12 -12.03
N SER A 202 -12.97 8.61 -11.19
CA SER A 202 -13.34 7.75 -10.05
C SER A 202 -14.31 8.43 -9.07
N GLY A 203 -14.26 9.77 -8.97
CA GLY A 203 -15.09 10.56 -8.06
C GLY A 203 -14.75 10.39 -6.57
N VAL A 204 -13.89 9.43 -6.22
CA VAL A 204 -13.42 9.18 -4.85
C VAL A 204 -11.98 9.67 -4.65
N ALA A 205 -11.32 10.11 -5.73
CA ALA A 205 -10.00 10.72 -5.66
C ALA A 205 -10.02 12.01 -4.80
N PRO A 206 -9.10 12.09 -3.83
CA PRO A 206 -8.79 13.26 -3.00
C PRO A 206 -8.59 14.55 -3.79
N ALA A 207 -9.09 15.67 -3.26
CA ALA A 207 -9.20 16.92 -4.01
C ALA A 207 -7.85 17.49 -4.47
N ASP A 208 -6.81 17.30 -3.67
CA ASP A 208 -5.43 17.67 -4.00
C ASP A 208 -4.87 16.81 -5.14
N ILE A 209 -5.23 15.53 -5.18
CA ILE A 209 -4.82 14.59 -6.22
C ILE A 209 -5.55 14.86 -7.52
N VAL A 210 -6.83 15.20 -7.44
CA VAL A 210 -7.61 15.67 -8.61
C VAL A 210 -6.97 16.93 -9.19
N ALA A 211 -6.59 17.89 -8.34
CA ALA A 211 -5.94 19.13 -8.78
C ALA A 211 -4.54 18.89 -9.37
N GLU A 212 -3.76 17.99 -8.78
CA GLU A 212 -2.45 17.57 -9.31
C GLU A 212 -2.60 16.85 -10.65
N ALA A 213 -3.53 15.90 -10.76
CA ALA A 213 -3.84 15.20 -12.00
C ALA A 213 -4.24 16.17 -13.12
N GLN A 214 -5.09 17.16 -12.83
CA GLN A 214 -5.47 18.20 -13.79
C GLN A 214 -4.26 19.03 -14.23
N THR A 215 -3.40 19.41 -13.29
CA THR A 215 -2.18 20.16 -13.60
C THR A 215 -1.25 19.36 -14.51
N MET A 216 -1.08 18.07 -14.26
CA MET A 216 -0.28 17.17 -15.09
C MET A 216 -0.89 17.03 -16.50
N ILE A 217 -2.22 16.89 -16.61
CA ILE A 217 -2.91 16.82 -17.91
C ILE A 217 -2.69 18.12 -18.71
N ASP A 218 -2.94 19.29 -18.11
CA ASP A 218 -2.78 20.58 -18.78
C ASP A 218 -1.35 20.78 -19.30
N GLN A 219 -0.34 20.35 -18.52
CA GLN A 219 1.07 20.40 -18.91
C GLN A 219 1.40 19.44 -20.06
N ALA A 220 0.88 18.21 -20.02
CA ALA A 220 1.06 17.24 -21.09
C ALA A 220 0.50 17.77 -22.42
N GLU A 221 -0.69 18.37 -22.38
CA GLU A 221 -1.35 18.94 -23.55
C GLU A 221 -0.62 20.18 -24.09
N ALA A 222 -0.10 21.04 -23.21
CA ALA A 222 0.67 22.23 -23.62
C ALA A 222 2.03 21.90 -24.24
N GLY A 223 2.60 20.74 -23.93
CA GLY A 223 3.88 20.26 -24.47
C GLY A 223 3.78 19.44 -25.77
N SER A 224 2.56 19.14 -26.22
CA SER A 224 2.26 18.34 -27.43
C SER A 224 2.20 19.18 -28.71
#